data_AF-A0A9D5EQH3-F1
#
_entry.id   AF-A0A9D5EQH3-F1
#
_cell.length_a   1.000
_cell.length_b   1.000
_cell.length_c   1.000
_cell.angle_alpha   90.00
_cell.angle_beta   90.00
_cell.angle_gamma   90.00
#
_symmetry.space_group_name_H-M   'P 1'
#
loop_
_entity.id
_entity.type
_entity.pdbx_description
1 polymer ?
#
loop_
_entity_poly.entity_id
_entity_poly.type
_entity_poly.pdbx_seq_one_letter_code
_entity_poly.pdbx_strand_id
1 'polypeptide(L)'
;MAITSWRNMTAKPVVSWFAVVVLALAIPRASNAAPPPNEMCPVMPGEKAVPEFKVEHQGRTVYLCCAGCVQKFKANPGPYLANLPPGDGMPPATPAVNPETERAWWTGLLESFVTVSEFGNRHLTVILTVVGAWLALVVANRVHHRLTRDNTSPGRLARFLNPFTQRSAFLVLMLVGICVVLWREKELAREELATSQKAAVQQQAVAEKTQLTLSAKLLQWAWPQALHALPKGVRNTYYRGNDERSDKLFNGGNYRTATFHVTLTTDGKDVEPGANVGGQQLRVRFDITRAPNTAGNFFKADQMGSVFLCPIGEGAKEEIHPLIVTEADRRWTVTVPAGQPSATGYQRLTSVWAVCVGNPKTGLAGANVHYYIQAVLHLQDGILLPESTLWMIPVYPSPILHGPQADGQWFSDQPIPEIPDGKNATDPKLLGLPEAKGK
;
A
#
# COMPACT_ATOMS: atom_id res chain seq x y z
N MET A 1 43.56 -70.25 -41.23
CA MET A 1 44.15 -69.34 -42.25
C MET A 1 43.04 -68.43 -42.75
N ALA A 2 43.30 -67.12 -42.73
CA ALA A 2 42.81 -66.03 -43.60
C ALA A 2 41.51 -66.24 -44.43
N ILE A 3 40.61 -65.27 -44.66
CA ILE A 3 40.37 -63.88 -44.28
C ILE A 3 39.06 -63.54 -45.04
N THR A 4 38.20 -62.72 -44.44
CA THR A 4 37.13 -61.87 -45.04
C THR A 4 36.14 -62.45 -46.07
N SER A 5 34.85 -62.30 -45.77
CA SER A 5 33.89 -61.78 -46.74
C SER A 5 32.62 -61.30 -46.04
N TRP A 6 32.24 -60.06 -46.33
CA TRP A 6 30.98 -59.44 -45.96
C TRP A 6 29.77 -60.17 -46.56
N ARG A 7 28.66 -60.30 -45.82
CA ARG A 7 27.30 -60.03 -46.35
C ARG A 7 26.19 -60.10 -45.30
N ASN A 8 25.44 -58.99 -45.25
CA ASN A 8 23.96 -58.90 -45.19
C ASN A 8 23.26 -59.12 -43.83
N MET A 9 22.61 -58.05 -43.35
CA MET A 9 21.12 -57.88 -43.27
C MET A 9 20.53 -58.56 -42.02
N THR A 10 19.82 -57.92 -41.08
CA THR A 10 18.74 -56.93 -41.18
C THR A 10 18.31 -56.51 -39.76
N ALA A 11 17.54 -55.41 -39.71
CA ALA A 11 16.49 -55.08 -38.72
C ALA A 11 16.89 -54.40 -37.38
N LYS A 12 16.25 -53.23 -37.16
CA LYS A 12 16.21 -52.36 -35.96
C LYS A 12 15.19 -52.92 -34.92
N PRO A 13 14.70 -52.21 -33.87
CA PRO A 13 15.11 -50.97 -33.14
C PRO A 13 14.92 -51.05 -31.57
N VAL A 14 15.10 -49.90 -30.89
CA VAL A 14 14.51 -49.45 -29.57
C VAL A 14 15.03 -50.04 -28.25
N VAL A 15 15.64 -49.20 -27.38
CA VAL A 15 15.51 -49.18 -25.89
C VAL A 15 15.98 -47.77 -25.43
N SER A 16 15.11 -46.85 -24.99
CA SER A 16 14.52 -46.65 -23.64
C SER A 16 15.51 -46.27 -22.53
N TRP A 17 15.33 -45.06 -21.98
CA TRP A 17 16.04 -44.43 -20.87
C TRP A 17 15.33 -44.74 -19.55
N PHE A 18 16.03 -45.28 -18.53
CA PHE A 18 15.57 -45.28 -17.14
C PHE A 18 16.75 -45.41 -16.14
N ALA A 19 16.67 -44.63 -15.05
CA ALA A 19 17.46 -44.67 -13.81
C ALA A 19 18.95 -44.25 -13.95
N VAL A 20 19.53 -43.38 -13.12
CA VAL A 20 19.74 -43.53 -11.67
C VAL A 20 20.22 -42.18 -11.12
N VAL A 21 19.59 -41.63 -10.07
CA VAL A 21 20.29 -40.96 -8.93
C VAL A 21 19.40 -41.07 -7.68
N VAL A 22 19.66 -42.08 -6.85
CA VAL A 22 19.24 -42.15 -5.45
C VAL A 22 20.51 -42.33 -4.63
N LEU A 23 20.98 -41.29 -3.93
CA LEU A 23 21.77 -41.42 -2.70
C LEU A 23 22.01 -40.04 -2.07
N ALA A 24 21.40 -39.78 -0.90
CA ALA A 24 21.94 -39.01 0.24
C ALA A 24 20.82 -38.48 1.15
N LEU A 25 20.21 -39.34 1.97
CA LEU A 25 19.42 -38.93 3.14
C LEU A 25 19.64 -39.93 4.28
N ALA A 26 20.60 -39.63 5.16
CA ALA A 26 20.67 -40.22 6.51
C ALA A 26 21.64 -39.41 7.40
N ILE A 27 21.12 -38.40 8.09
CA ILE A 27 21.70 -37.91 9.36
C ILE A 27 20.54 -37.71 10.33
N PRO A 28 20.56 -38.30 11.54
CA PRO A 28 19.53 -38.08 12.55
C PRO A 28 19.72 -36.71 13.22
N ARG A 29 18.62 -35.98 13.44
CA ARG A 29 18.61 -34.70 14.16
C ARG A 29 18.43 -34.94 15.67
N ALA A 30 19.31 -34.33 16.46
CA ALA A 30 19.25 -34.30 17.92
C ALA A 30 18.04 -33.48 18.44
N SER A 31 17.49 -33.91 19.58
CA SER A 31 16.39 -33.27 20.31
C SER A 31 16.85 -31.98 21.00
N ASN A 32 16.16 -30.88 20.74
CA ASN A 32 16.23 -29.63 21.52
C ASN A 32 14.86 -29.36 22.15
N ALA A 33 14.86 -28.83 23.37
CA ALA A 33 13.70 -28.48 24.16
C ALA A 33 12.67 -27.65 23.37
N ALA A 34 11.38 -27.90 23.65
CA ALA A 34 10.27 -27.33 22.90
C ALA A 34 10.31 -25.78 22.94
N PRO A 35 10.21 -25.10 21.78
CA PRO A 35 10.15 -23.65 21.71
C PRO A 35 8.88 -23.13 22.40
N PRO A 36 8.88 -21.85 22.86
CA PRO A 36 7.68 -21.25 23.42
C PRO A 36 6.52 -21.33 22.42
N PRO A 37 5.28 -21.58 22.89
CA PRO A 37 4.11 -21.77 22.03
C PRO A 37 3.77 -20.55 21.17
N ASN A 38 4.37 -19.39 21.44
CA ASN A 38 4.39 -18.24 20.54
C ASN A 38 5.82 -17.65 20.48
N GLU A 39 6.36 -17.51 19.27
CA GLU A 39 7.71 -16.99 19.03
C GLU A 39 7.75 -15.45 19.12
N MET A 40 6.66 -14.79 18.73
CA MET A 40 6.53 -13.33 18.73
C MET A 40 5.57 -12.86 19.81
N CYS A 41 5.78 -11.64 20.31
CA CYS A 41 4.94 -11.03 21.31
C CYS A 41 3.56 -10.65 20.70
N PRO A 42 2.43 -11.18 21.18
CA PRO A 42 1.10 -10.86 20.63
C PRO A 42 0.68 -9.40 20.82
N VAL A 43 1.30 -8.69 21.77
CA VAL A 43 1.08 -7.24 22.00
C VAL A 43 1.96 -6.39 21.08
N MET A 44 3.16 -6.89 20.72
CA MET A 44 4.11 -6.23 19.82
C MET A 44 4.67 -7.26 18.81
N PRO A 45 3.96 -7.54 17.70
CA PRO A 45 4.30 -8.64 16.79
C PRO A 45 5.68 -8.57 16.11
N GLY A 46 6.36 -7.42 16.18
CA GLY A 46 7.73 -7.25 15.69
C GLY A 46 8.83 -7.65 16.68
N GLU A 47 8.48 -7.97 17.93
CA GLU A 47 9.43 -8.30 18.99
C GLU A 47 9.32 -9.77 19.42
N LYS A 48 10.47 -10.41 19.69
CA LYS A 48 10.51 -11.81 20.13
C LYS A 48 9.93 -11.94 21.53
N ALA A 49 9.08 -12.94 21.72
CA ALA A 49 8.61 -13.32 23.06
C ALA A 49 9.76 -13.96 23.85
N VAL A 50 9.88 -13.60 25.13
CA VAL A 50 10.92 -14.16 26.01
C VAL A 50 10.30 -14.94 27.17
N PRO A 51 10.93 -16.04 27.65
CA PRO A 51 10.40 -16.87 28.73
C PRO A 51 10.14 -16.14 30.05
N GLU A 52 10.86 -15.05 30.29
CA GLU A 52 10.81 -14.25 31.52
C GLU A 52 9.45 -13.53 31.69
N PHE A 53 8.85 -13.07 30.59
CA PHE A 53 7.59 -12.35 30.62
C PHE A 53 6.47 -13.24 30.09
N LYS A 54 5.73 -13.89 31.00
CA LYS A 54 4.63 -14.80 30.66
C LYS A 54 3.35 -14.52 31.42
N VAL A 55 2.22 -14.90 30.82
CA VAL A 55 0.88 -14.81 31.40
C VAL A 55 0.07 -16.06 31.09
N GLU A 56 -0.71 -16.54 32.05
CA GLU A 56 -1.67 -17.62 31.84
C GLU A 56 -3.00 -17.03 31.37
N HIS A 57 -3.53 -17.52 30.25
CA HIS A 57 -4.83 -17.11 29.73
C HIS A 57 -5.55 -18.31 29.10
N GLN A 58 -6.75 -18.61 29.59
CA GLN A 58 -7.60 -19.72 29.10
C GLN A 58 -6.86 -21.09 29.06
N GLY A 59 -6.05 -21.37 30.08
CA GLY A 59 -5.30 -22.63 30.19
C GLY A 59 -4.04 -22.69 29.32
N ARG A 60 -3.64 -21.58 28.71
CA ARG A 60 -2.43 -21.46 27.89
C ARG A 60 -1.46 -20.45 28.46
N THR A 61 -0.18 -20.82 28.53
CA THR A 61 0.92 -19.88 28.79
C THR A 61 1.23 -19.07 27.53
N VAL A 62 1.08 -17.74 27.63
CA VAL A 62 1.42 -16.76 26.59
C VAL A 62 2.69 -16.03 26.98
N TYR A 63 3.67 -16.01 26.09
CA TYR A 63 4.96 -15.33 26.29
C TYR A 63 4.97 -13.95 25.62
N LEU A 64 5.66 -12.99 26.23
CA LEU A 64 5.65 -11.57 25.88
C LEU A 64 7.10 -11.04 25.88
N CYS A 65 7.34 -9.88 25.28
CA CYS A 65 8.70 -9.33 25.17
C CYS A 65 9.12 -8.43 26.36
N CYS A 66 8.17 -7.91 27.16
CA CYS A 66 8.48 -7.04 28.30
C CYS A 66 7.33 -6.98 29.33
N ALA A 67 7.63 -6.47 30.53
CA ALA A 67 6.66 -6.27 31.61
C ALA A 67 5.49 -5.35 31.22
N GLY A 68 5.71 -4.36 30.35
CA GLY A 68 4.64 -3.49 29.84
C GLY A 68 3.62 -4.25 28.98
N CYS A 69 4.07 -5.23 28.20
CA CYS A 69 3.18 -6.11 27.43
C CYS A 69 2.38 -7.06 28.32
N VAL A 70 2.96 -7.51 29.44
CA VAL A 70 2.26 -8.32 30.47
C VAL A 70 1.07 -7.55 31.03
N GLN A 71 1.26 -6.28 31.39
CA GLN A 71 0.19 -5.45 31.93
C GLN A 71 -0.91 -5.20 30.90
N LYS A 72 -0.55 -4.86 29.66
CA LYS A 72 -1.51 -4.65 28.56
C LYS A 72 -2.33 -5.90 28.24
N PHE A 73 -1.67 -7.06 28.16
CA PHE A 73 -2.34 -8.33 27.88
C PHE A 73 -3.31 -8.73 29.01
N LYS A 74 -2.94 -8.50 30.29
CA LYS A 74 -3.83 -8.74 31.43
C LYS A 74 -5.02 -7.79 31.47
N ALA A 75 -4.82 -6.53 31.11
CA ALA A 75 -5.86 -5.51 31.16
C ALA A 75 -6.95 -5.72 30.08
N ASN A 76 -6.55 -6.11 28.87
CA ASN A 76 -7.50 -6.42 27.80
C ASN A 76 -6.92 -7.45 26.82
N PRO A 77 -7.08 -8.76 27.06
CA PRO A 77 -6.48 -9.80 26.23
C PRO A 77 -7.15 -9.94 24.86
N GLY A 78 -8.46 -9.65 24.77
CA GLY A 78 -9.29 -9.85 23.57
C GLY A 78 -8.66 -9.42 22.23
N PRO A 79 -8.18 -8.17 22.07
CA PRO A 79 -7.56 -7.70 20.82
C PRO A 79 -6.25 -8.42 20.47
N TYR A 80 -5.58 -9.06 21.43
CA TYR A 80 -4.28 -9.70 21.23
C TYR A 80 -4.40 -11.22 20.98
N LEU A 81 -5.58 -11.80 21.20
CA LEU A 81 -5.81 -13.24 21.00
C LEU A 81 -5.69 -13.66 19.53
N ALA A 82 -6.04 -12.77 18.60
CA ALA A 82 -5.89 -13.01 17.16
C ALA A 82 -4.41 -13.13 16.72
N ASN A 83 -3.47 -12.64 17.55
CA ASN A 83 -2.04 -12.69 17.28
C ASN A 83 -1.36 -13.93 17.88
N LEU A 84 -2.13 -14.82 18.54
CA LEU A 84 -1.63 -16.08 19.07
C LEU A 84 -1.81 -17.20 18.05
N PRO A 85 -0.81 -18.07 17.84
CA PRO A 85 -1.00 -19.24 16.97
C PRO A 85 -2.05 -20.17 17.59
N PRO A 86 -2.88 -20.89 16.82
CA PRO A 86 -3.86 -21.82 17.37
C PRO A 86 -3.17 -22.85 18.28
N GLY A 87 -3.62 -23.00 19.53
CA GLY A 87 -2.95 -23.84 20.54
C GLY A 87 -3.85 -24.95 21.08
N ASP A 88 -3.37 -26.18 20.91
CA ASP A 88 -3.62 -27.46 21.58
C ASP A 88 -4.50 -27.41 22.84
N GLY A 89 -5.82 -27.59 22.70
CA GLY A 89 -6.72 -27.56 23.87
C GLY A 89 -8.20 -27.93 23.64
N MET A 90 -8.56 -28.61 22.54
CA MET A 90 -9.94 -29.09 22.30
C MET A 90 -9.93 -30.63 22.12
N PRO A 91 -10.87 -31.39 22.74
CA PRO A 91 -10.82 -32.86 22.80
C PRO A 91 -10.97 -33.55 21.43
N PRO A 92 -10.48 -34.80 21.27
CA PRO A 92 -10.16 -35.40 19.98
C PRO A 92 -11.40 -35.88 19.22
N ALA A 93 -11.57 -35.41 18.00
CA ALA A 93 -12.26 -36.20 16.98
C ALA A 93 -11.28 -37.27 16.47
N THR A 94 -11.71 -38.52 16.50
CA THR A 94 -11.08 -39.73 15.95
C THR A 94 -10.42 -39.45 14.59
N PRO A 95 -9.24 -40.01 14.27
CA PRO A 95 -8.53 -39.67 13.03
C PRO A 95 -9.34 -40.11 11.81
N ALA A 96 -10.01 -39.15 11.18
CA ALA A 96 -10.43 -39.28 9.80
C ALA A 96 -9.17 -39.21 8.94
N VAL A 97 -8.94 -40.26 8.15
CA VAL A 97 -7.96 -40.28 7.06
C VAL A 97 -8.10 -38.98 6.26
N ASN A 98 -7.03 -38.19 6.18
CA ASN A 98 -7.07 -36.87 5.57
C ASN A 98 -7.34 -37.00 4.04
N PRO A 99 -8.50 -36.56 3.52
CA PRO A 99 -8.76 -36.52 2.09
C PRO A 99 -7.88 -35.49 1.35
N GLU A 100 -7.13 -34.64 2.06
CA GLU A 100 -6.20 -33.68 1.45
C GLU A 100 -4.95 -34.35 0.90
N THR A 101 -4.49 -35.47 1.45
CA THR A 101 -3.36 -36.21 0.85
C THR A 101 -3.75 -36.90 -0.46
N GLU A 102 -5.01 -37.32 -0.61
CA GLU A 102 -5.54 -37.77 -1.91
C GLU A 102 -5.89 -36.61 -2.85
N ARG A 103 -6.45 -35.52 -2.33
CA ARG A 103 -6.70 -34.33 -3.14
C ARG A 103 -5.41 -33.69 -3.65
N ALA A 104 -4.33 -33.66 -2.87
CA ALA A 104 -3.07 -33.02 -3.24
C ALA A 104 -2.40 -33.64 -4.47
N TRP A 105 -2.52 -34.96 -4.67
CA TRP A 105 -1.96 -35.60 -5.87
C TRP A 105 -2.87 -35.43 -7.09
N TRP A 106 -4.20 -35.47 -6.91
CA TRP A 106 -5.15 -35.19 -7.99
C TRP A 106 -5.15 -33.71 -8.40
N THR A 107 -5.03 -32.77 -7.45
CA THR A 107 -4.89 -31.34 -7.74
C THR A 107 -3.57 -31.05 -8.43
N GLY A 108 -2.47 -31.69 -8.02
CA GLY A 108 -1.18 -31.58 -8.72
C GLY A 108 -1.22 -32.13 -10.16
N LEU A 109 -1.92 -33.23 -10.39
CA LEU A 109 -2.13 -33.77 -11.75
C LEU A 109 -3.06 -32.88 -12.59
N LEU A 110 -4.15 -32.37 -12.00
CA LEU A 110 -5.07 -31.47 -12.68
C LEU A 110 -4.41 -30.12 -13.01
N GLU A 111 -3.63 -29.54 -12.08
CA GLU A 111 -2.83 -28.35 -12.35
C GLU A 111 -1.80 -28.60 -13.44
N SER A 112 -1.12 -29.76 -13.42
CA SER A 112 -0.19 -30.13 -14.49
C SER A 112 -0.90 -30.27 -15.84
N PHE A 113 -2.09 -30.89 -15.87
CA PHE A 113 -2.87 -31.07 -17.10
C PHE A 113 -3.43 -29.74 -17.62
N VAL A 114 -3.95 -28.88 -16.75
CA VAL A 114 -4.42 -27.52 -17.08
C VAL A 114 -3.26 -26.71 -17.62
N THR A 115 -2.11 -26.69 -16.92
CA THR A 115 -0.90 -25.99 -17.37
C THR A 115 -0.43 -26.49 -18.74
N VAL A 116 -0.43 -27.80 -18.98
CA VAL A 116 -0.08 -28.38 -20.30
C VAL A 116 -1.12 -28.04 -21.37
N SER A 117 -2.40 -27.99 -21.03
CA SER A 117 -3.48 -27.65 -21.96
C SER A 117 -3.50 -26.16 -22.32
N GLU A 118 -3.22 -25.29 -21.35
CA GLU A 118 -3.07 -23.85 -21.54
C GLU A 118 -1.81 -23.54 -22.33
N PHE A 119 -0.68 -24.20 -22.01
CA PHE A 119 0.54 -24.17 -22.81
C PHE A 119 0.25 -24.65 -24.24
N GLY A 120 -0.47 -25.76 -24.39
CA GLY A 120 -0.87 -26.31 -25.68
C GLY A 120 -1.71 -25.34 -26.51
N ASN A 121 -2.74 -24.72 -25.94
CA ASN A 121 -3.58 -23.74 -26.62
C ASN A 121 -2.84 -22.44 -26.93
N ARG A 122 -2.07 -21.92 -25.98
CA ARG A 122 -1.28 -20.68 -26.12
C ARG A 122 -0.18 -20.82 -27.17
N HIS A 123 0.39 -22.02 -27.31
CA HIS A 123 1.46 -22.31 -28.27
C HIS A 123 1.02 -23.11 -29.50
N LEU A 124 -0.29 -23.40 -29.68
CA LEU A 124 -0.80 -24.17 -30.83
C LEU A 124 -0.44 -23.49 -32.16
N THR A 125 -0.56 -22.17 -32.25
CA THR A 125 -0.17 -21.39 -33.43
C THR A 125 1.33 -21.55 -33.74
N VAL A 126 2.16 -21.69 -32.72
CA VAL A 126 3.61 -21.89 -32.86
C VAL A 126 3.92 -23.28 -33.38
N ILE A 127 3.28 -24.29 -32.80
CA ILE A 127 3.40 -25.68 -33.25
C ILE A 127 2.97 -25.79 -34.71
N LEU A 128 1.82 -25.20 -35.08
CA LEU A 128 1.31 -25.23 -36.45
C LEU A 128 2.20 -24.49 -37.46
N THR A 129 2.79 -23.35 -37.08
CA THR A 129 3.71 -22.60 -37.95
C THR A 129 5.04 -23.33 -38.16
N VAL A 130 5.60 -23.93 -37.10
CA VAL A 130 6.82 -24.75 -37.20
C VAL A 130 6.58 -26.01 -38.04
N VAL A 131 5.48 -26.72 -37.80
CA VAL A 131 5.09 -27.91 -38.58
C VAL A 131 4.80 -27.55 -40.03
N GLY A 132 4.10 -26.44 -40.28
CA GLY A 132 3.82 -25.93 -41.62
C GLY A 132 5.10 -25.57 -42.40
N ALA A 133 6.03 -24.86 -41.76
CA ALA A 133 7.33 -24.53 -42.36
C ALA A 133 8.16 -25.79 -42.65
N TRP A 134 8.14 -26.77 -41.74
CA TRP A 134 8.80 -28.06 -41.97
C TRP A 134 8.19 -28.82 -43.16
N LEU A 135 6.87 -28.91 -43.24
CA LEU A 135 6.17 -29.54 -44.37
C LEU A 135 6.50 -28.83 -45.71
N ALA A 136 6.50 -27.50 -45.72
CA ALA A 136 6.87 -26.72 -46.91
C ALA A 136 8.29 -27.04 -47.38
N LEU A 137 9.25 -27.18 -46.45
CA LEU A 137 10.63 -27.57 -46.78
C LEU A 137 10.74 -29.01 -47.27
N VAL A 138 10.00 -29.95 -46.68
CA VAL A 138 9.93 -31.34 -47.15
C VAL A 138 9.39 -31.40 -48.58
N VAL A 139 8.33 -30.64 -48.88
CA VAL A 139 7.76 -30.54 -50.23
C VAL A 139 8.75 -29.88 -51.18
N ALA A 140 9.37 -28.75 -50.80
CA ALA A 140 10.38 -28.06 -51.61
C ALA A 140 11.56 -29.00 -51.95
N ASN A 141 12.03 -29.78 -50.99
CA ASN A 141 13.12 -30.74 -51.19
C ASN A 141 12.70 -31.89 -52.12
N ARG A 142 11.48 -32.43 -51.96
CA ARG A 142 10.94 -33.46 -52.87
C ARG A 142 10.77 -32.94 -54.29
N VAL A 143 10.27 -31.71 -54.45
CA VAL A 143 10.10 -31.06 -55.76
C VAL A 143 11.45 -30.79 -56.40
N HIS A 144 12.41 -30.26 -55.63
CA HIS A 144 13.78 -30.05 -56.11
C HIS A 144 14.40 -31.36 -56.59
N HIS A 145 14.33 -32.43 -55.79
CA HIS A 145 14.85 -33.75 -56.17
C HIS A 145 14.18 -34.33 -57.41
N ARG A 146 12.88 -34.11 -57.62
CA ARG A 146 12.19 -34.53 -58.86
C ARG A 146 12.69 -33.75 -60.07
N LEU A 147 12.84 -32.43 -59.92
CA LEU A 147 13.31 -31.55 -60.99
C LEU A 147 14.77 -31.80 -61.39
N THR A 148 15.59 -32.33 -60.47
CA THR A 148 17.01 -32.61 -60.71
C THR A 148 17.30 -34.08 -61.01
N ARG A 149 16.30 -34.99 -61.00
CA ARG A 149 16.54 -36.45 -61.12
C ARG A 149 17.10 -36.87 -62.47
N ASP A 150 16.57 -36.28 -63.54
CA ASP A 150 16.84 -36.72 -64.92
C ASP A 150 17.43 -35.60 -65.81
N ASN A 151 17.81 -34.46 -65.22
CA ASN A 151 18.26 -33.28 -65.96
C ASN A 151 19.62 -32.78 -65.47
N THR A 152 20.61 -32.71 -66.36
CA THR A 152 21.99 -32.29 -66.05
C THR A 152 22.14 -30.78 -65.84
N SER A 153 21.12 -29.99 -66.23
CA SER A 153 21.09 -28.55 -66.00
C SER A 153 19.83 -28.12 -65.23
N PRO A 154 19.95 -27.65 -63.97
CA PRO A 154 18.78 -27.29 -63.17
C PRO A 154 18.09 -26.02 -63.69
N GLY A 155 16.79 -26.13 -63.98
CA GLY A 155 15.94 -25.00 -64.36
C GLY A 155 15.86 -23.90 -63.28
N ARG A 156 15.33 -22.71 -63.63
CA ARG A 156 15.25 -21.56 -62.70
C ARG A 156 14.56 -21.90 -61.37
N LEU A 157 13.50 -22.72 -61.42
CA LEU A 157 12.77 -23.15 -60.24
C LEU A 157 13.62 -24.05 -59.32
N ALA A 158 14.42 -24.97 -59.88
CA ALA A 158 15.31 -25.83 -59.08
C ALA A 158 16.40 -25.01 -58.37
N ARG A 159 16.97 -24.00 -59.06
CA ARG A 159 17.95 -23.08 -58.45
C ARG A 159 17.34 -22.22 -57.33
N PHE A 160 16.12 -21.74 -57.51
CA PHE A 160 15.40 -20.99 -56.49
C PHE A 160 15.13 -21.82 -55.22
N LEU A 161 14.84 -23.11 -55.37
CA LEU A 161 14.57 -24.01 -54.24
C LEU A 161 15.84 -24.52 -53.53
N ASN A 162 17.02 -24.38 -54.13
CA ASN A 162 18.28 -24.90 -53.61
C ASN A 162 18.66 -24.43 -52.18
N PRO A 163 18.57 -23.14 -51.79
CA PRO A 163 18.87 -22.74 -50.41
C PRO A 163 17.92 -23.37 -49.38
N PHE A 164 16.71 -23.75 -49.79
CA PHE A 164 15.71 -24.39 -48.92
C PHE A 164 15.92 -25.90 -48.75
N THR A 165 16.88 -26.51 -49.46
CA THR A 165 17.24 -27.93 -49.27
C THR A 165 18.33 -28.11 -48.21
N GLN A 166 18.99 -27.02 -47.77
CA GLN A 166 20.06 -27.08 -46.78
C GLN A 166 19.51 -27.18 -45.35
N ARG A 167 20.07 -28.10 -44.54
CA ARG A 167 19.68 -28.29 -43.13
C ARG A 167 19.90 -27.05 -42.26
N SER A 168 20.87 -26.20 -42.63
CA SER A 168 21.15 -24.92 -41.97
C SER A 168 20.01 -23.92 -42.12
N ALA A 169 19.37 -23.85 -43.30
CA ALA A 169 18.23 -22.95 -43.53
C ALA A 169 17.02 -23.29 -42.64
N PHE A 170 16.80 -24.59 -42.39
CA PHE A 170 15.75 -25.04 -41.47
C PHE A 170 16.01 -24.58 -40.02
N LEU A 171 17.24 -24.75 -39.53
CA LEU A 171 17.60 -24.34 -38.16
C LEU A 171 17.46 -22.84 -37.96
N VAL A 172 17.85 -22.02 -38.94
CA VAL A 172 17.71 -20.56 -38.89
C VAL A 172 16.24 -20.15 -38.85
N LEU A 173 15.40 -20.71 -39.72
CA LEU A 173 13.96 -20.41 -39.73
C LEU A 173 13.27 -20.84 -38.43
N MET A 174 13.67 -21.98 -37.86
CA MET A 174 13.15 -22.47 -36.58
C MET A 174 13.56 -21.54 -35.42
N LEU A 175 14.83 -21.14 -35.35
CA LEU A 175 15.33 -20.21 -34.34
C LEU A 175 14.65 -18.83 -34.43
N VAL A 176 14.48 -18.30 -35.64
CA VAL A 176 13.74 -17.04 -35.86
C VAL A 176 12.30 -17.17 -35.38
N GLY A 177 11.62 -18.28 -35.69
CA GLY A 177 10.27 -18.56 -35.20
C GLY A 177 10.19 -18.60 -33.67
N ILE A 178 11.12 -19.29 -33.01
CA ILE A 178 11.21 -19.33 -31.55
C ILE A 178 11.43 -17.93 -30.97
N CYS A 179 12.36 -17.14 -31.53
CA CYS A 179 12.63 -15.78 -31.07
C CYS A 179 11.41 -14.86 -31.19
N VAL A 180 10.64 -14.94 -32.29
CA VAL A 180 9.42 -14.15 -32.49
C VAL A 180 8.36 -14.53 -31.45
N VAL A 181 8.24 -15.81 -31.12
CA VAL A 181 7.29 -16.30 -30.10
C VAL A 181 7.69 -15.83 -28.72
N LEU A 182 8.95 -16.01 -28.33
CA LEU A 182 9.45 -15.54 -27.04
C LEU A 182 9.32 -14.02 -26.90
N TRP A 183 9.52 -13.28 -27.98
CA TRP A 183 9.28 -11.84 -27.99
C TRP A 183 7.80 -11.50 -27.79
N ARG A 184 6.89 -12.16 -28.51
CA ARG A 184 5.44 -11.96 -28.34
C ARG A 184 4.96 -12.30 -26.93
N GLU A 185 5.41 -13.42 -26.37
CA GLU A 185 5.08 -13.83 -24.99
C GLU A 185 5.60 -12.83 -23.96
N LYS A 186 6.82 -12.31 -24.16
CA LYS A 186 7.37 -11.26 -23.32
C LYS A 186 6.53 -9.99 -23.34
N GLU A 187 6.04 -9.56 -24.50
CA GLU A 187 5.19 -8.36 -24.58
C GLU A 187 3.81 -8.60 -23.94
N LEU A 188 3.19 -9.78 -24.15
CA LEU A 188 1.94 -10.14 -23.47
C LEU A 188 2.09 -10.15 -21.94
N ALA A 189 3.17 -10.77 -21.43
CA ALA A 189 3.46 -10.80 -20.01
C ALA A 189 3.70 -9.39 -19.43
N ARG A 190 4.31 -8.48 -20.21
CA ARG A 190 4.47 -7.07 -19.81
C ARG A 190 3.14 -6.34 -19.71
N GLU A 191 2.23 -6.58 -20.65
CA GLU A 191 0.88 -5.98 -20.64
C GLU A 191 0.05 -6.50 -19.46
N GLU A 192 0.10 -7.80 -19.17
CA GLU A 192 -0.55 -8.42 -18.01
C GLU A 192 0.01 -7.88 -16.69
N LEU A 193 1.34 -7.75 -16.58
CA LEU A 193 1.99 -7.17 -15.40
C LEU A 193 1.60 -5.70 -15.20
N ALA A 194 1.59 -4.90 -16.27
CA ALA A 194 1.18 -3.51 -16.20
C ALA A 194 -0.31 -3.37 -15.79
N THR A 195 -1.16 -4.29 -16.24
CA THR A 195 -2.59 -4.29 -15.90
C THR A 195 -2.83 -4.71 -14.44
N SER A 196 -2.14 -5.75 -13.97
CA SER A 196 -2.23 -6.20 -12.57
C SER A 196 -1.67 -5.18 -11.58
N GLN A 197 -0.57 -4.50 -11.93
CA GLN A 197 -0.04 -3.39 -11.13
C GLN A 197 -1.03 -2.23 -11.01
N LYS A 198 -1.67 -1.84 -12.12
CA LYS A 198 -2.73 -0.81 -12.10
C LYS A 198 -3.92 -1.22 -11.23
N ALA A 199 -4.35 -2.47 -11.33
CA ALA A 199 -5.45 -3.00 -10.52
C ALA A 199 -5.10 -3.02 -9.02
N ALA A 200 -3.88 -3.41 -8.66
CA ALA A 200 -3.41 -3.43 -7.27
C ALA A 200 -3.35 -2.02 -6.65
N VAL A 201 -2.82 -1.03 -7.39
CA VAL A 201 -2.81 0.38 -6.94
C VAL A 201 -4.23 0.90 -6.75
N GLN A 202 -5.15 0.57 -7.65
CA GLN A 202 -6.54 0.99 -7.54
C GLN A 202 -7.24 0.34 -6.33
N GLN A 203 -6.98 -0.93 -6.06
CA GLN A 203 -7.49 -1.61 -4.86
C GLN A 203 -6.95 -1.01 -3.56
N GLN A 204 -5.65 -0.67 -3.51
CA GLN A 204 -5.06 0.02 -2.36
C GLN A 204 -5.70 1.39 -2.12
N ALA A 205 -5.89 2.20 -3.17
CA ALA A 205 -6.54 3.49 -3.05
C ALA A 205 -8.00 3.37 -2.55
N VAL A 206 -8.74 2.35 -2.99
CA VAL A 206 -10.11 2.08 -2.51
C VAL A 206 -10.11 1.65 -1.03
N ALA A 207 -9.18 0.79 -0.62
CA ALA A 207 -9.06 0.35 0.76
C ALA A 207 -8.71 1.51 1.70
N GLU A 208 -7.76 2.35 1.29
CA GLU A 208 -7.35 3.55 2.02
C GLU A 208 -8.50 4.56 2.14
N LYS A 209 -9.21 4.83 1.04
CA LYS A 209 -10.41 5.68 1.05
C LYS A 209 -11.52 5.12 1.94
N THR A 210 -11.69 3.81 1.97
CA THR A 210 -12.67 3.13 2.83
C THR A 210 -12.27 3.26 4.29
N GLN A 211 -11.01 3.04 4.63
CA GLN A 211 -10.47 3.25 5.98
C GLN A 211 -10.61 4.72 6.41
N LEU A 212 -10.37 5.67 5.49
CA LEU A 212 -10.53 7.10 5.74
C LEU A 212 -11.99 7.50 5.97
N THR A 213 -12.91 6.86 5.24
CA THR A 213 -14.34 7.08 5.41
C THR A 213 -14.82 6.46 6.72
N LEU A 214 -14.29 5.30 7.10
CA LEU A 214 -14.57 4.65 8.37
C LEU A 214 -14.01 5.46 9.54
N SER A 215 -12.78 6.00 9.45
CA SER A 215 -12.18 6.88 10.45
C SER A 215 -12.94 8.20 10.56
N ALA A 216 -13.42 8.75 9.45
CA ALA A 216 -14.30 9.91 9.44
C ALA A 216 -15.67 9.62 10.07
N LYS A 217 -16.19 8.39 9.95
CA LYS A 217 -17.40 7.95 10.70
C LYS A 217 -17.07 7.75 12.19
N LEU A 218 -15.89 7.23 12.52
CA LEU A 218 -15.40 7.03 13.89
C LEU A 218 -15.07 8.34 14.65
N LEU A 219 -14.91 9.48 13.95
CA LEU A 219 -14.90 10.83 14.55
C LEU A 219 -16.05 11.06 15.53
N GLN A 220 -17.14 10.30 15.41
CA GLN A 220 -18.32 10.41 16.25
C GLN A 220 -18.25 9.60 17.56
N TRP A 221 -17.32 8.64 17.73
CA TRP A 221 -17.53 7.58 18.75
C TRP A 221 -16.35 7.16 19.67
N ALA A 222 -15.09 7.59 19.50
CA ALA A 222 -14.03 7.17 20.43
C ALA A 222 -12.71 7.99 20.40
N TRP A 223 -12.73 9.26 20.85
CA TRP A 223 -11.48 10.00 21.11
C TRP A 223 -11.27 10.22 22.62
N PRO A 224 -10.03 10.45 23.10
CA PRO A 224 -9.75 10.82 24.49
C PRO A 224 -10.59 12.01 24.91
N GLN A 225 -11.03 12.01 26.16
CA GLN A 225 -11.97 12.99 26.71
C GLN A 225 -11.51 14.45 26.54
N ALA A 226 -10.19 14.70 26.54
CA ALA A 226 -9.60 16.02 26.31
C ALA A 226 -9.93 16.60 24.92
N LEU A 227 -10.02 15.77 23.87
CA LEU A 227 -10.35 16.25 22.52
C LEU A 227 -11.85 16.55 22.35
N HIS A 228 -12.70 16.01 23.23
CA HIS A 228 -14.12 16.40 23.29
C HIS A 228 -14.32 17.82 23.85
N ALA A 229 -13.34 18.35 24.59
CA ALA A 229 -13.37 19.67 25.22
C ALA A 229 -12.84 20.80 24.32
N LEU A 230 -12.30 20.47 23.14
CA LEU A 230 -11.88 21.47 22.16
C LEU A 230 -13.03 22.42 21.80
N PRO A 231 -12.76 23.70 21.52
CA PRO A 231 -13.77 24.66 21.14
C PRO A 231 -14.44 24.23 19.83
N LYS A 232 -15.77 24.35 19.83
CA LYS A 232 -16.67 23.93 18.74
C LYS A 232 -17.49 25.10 18.22
N GLY A 233 -17.01 26.34 18.37
CA GLY A 233 -17.67 27.49 17.75
C GLY A 233 -17.52 27.45 16.23
N VAL A 234 -17.89 28.53 15.54
CA VAL A 234 -17.69 28.67 14.09
C VAL A 234 -16.39 29.41 13.73
N ARG A 235 -15.65 29.84 14.75
CA ARG A 235 -14.31 30.41 14.67
C ARG A 235 -13.50 29.87 15.84
N ASN A 236 -12.44 29.12 15.55
CA ASN A 236 -11.62 28.49 16.57
C ASN A 236 -10.13 28.64 16.25
N THR A 237 -9.33 28.75 17.30
CA THR A 237 -7.87 28.82 17.24
C THR A 237 -7.29 27.59 17.91
N TYR A 238 -6.32 26.96 17.26
CA TYR A 238 -5.59 25.82 17.79
C TYR A 238 -4.08 26.08 17.71
N TYR A 239 -3.37 25.67 18.74
CA TYR A 239 -1.93 25.79 18.88
C TYR A 239 -1.30 24.42 18.69
N ARG A 240 -0.33 24.35 17.78
CA ARG A 240 0.43 23.15 17.48
C ARG A 240 1.82 23.26 18.10
N GLY A 241 2.14 22.33 18.99
CA GLY A 241 3.41 22.22 19.68
C GLY A 241 4.47 21.46 18.89
N ASN A 242 5.72 21.48 19.33
CA ASN A 242 6.80 20.71 18.72
C ASN A 242 6.55 19.20 18.83
N ASP A 243 7.13 18.41 17.93
CA ASP A 243 7.10 16.93 18.04
C ASP A 243 8.16 16.44 19.03
N GLU A 244 9.38 16.97 18.92
CA GLU A 244 10.51 16.51 19.72
C GLU A 244 10.45 16.97 21.19
N ARG A 245 10.97 16.12 22.09
CA ARG A 245 11.10 16.39 23.53
C ARG A 245 12.53 16.11 23.99
N SER A 246 13.13 17.08 24.68
CA SER A 246 14.48 16.97 25.23
C SER A 246 14.73 18.12 26.20
N ASP A 247 15.48 17.87 27.28
CA ASP A 247 15.94 18.91 28.21
C ASP A 247 16.86 19.94 27.55
N LYS A 248 17.39 19.63 26.36
CA LYS A 248 18.21 20.54 25.53
C LYS A 248 17.38 21.47 24.65
N LEU A 249 16.08 21.21 24.51
CA LEU A 249 15.15 22.09 23.80
C LEU A 249 14.55 23.10 24.76
N PHE A 250 14.17 24.26 24.23
CA PHE A 250 13.43 25.26 25.00
C PHE A 250 12.20 24.62 25.65
N ASN A 251 12.01 24.84 26.96
CA ASN A 251 10.90 24.28 27.74
C ASN A 251 10.74 22.75 27.58
N GLY A 252 11.84 21.99 27.50
CA GLY A 252 11.81 20.54 27.31
C GLY A 252 11.29 20.09 25.94
N GLY A 253 11.16 21.02 24.98
CA GLY A 253 10.50 20.80 23.69
C GLY A 253 9.02 21.20 23.69
N ASN A 254 8.45 21.64 24.82
CA ASN A 254 7.07 22.13 24.87
C ASN A 254 7.00 23.60 24.44
N TYR A 255 6.98 23.83 23.13
CA TYR A 255 6.78 25.15 22.54
C TYR A 255 5.95 25.09 21.27
N ARG A 256 5.33 26.22 20.94
CA ARG A 256 4.49 26.37 19.75
C ARG A 256 5.35 26.42 18.48
N THR A 257 4.97 25.65 17.47
CA THR A 257 5.56 25.72 16.12
C THR A 257 4.61 26.36 15.11
N ALA A 258 3.30 26.17 15.27
CA ALA A 258 2.30 26.82 14.45
C ALA A 258 1.02 27.16 15.22
N THR A 259 0.27 28.12 14.69
CA THR A 259 -1.11 28.44 15.09
C THR A 259 -2.01 28.20 13.90
N PHE A 260 -3.14 27.55 14.17
CA PHE A 260 -4.17 27.22 13.21
C PHE A 260 -5.42 28.01 13.53
N HIS A 261 -6.01 28.66 12.54
CA HIS A 261 -7.33 29.28 12.67
C HIS A 261 -8.28 28.55 11.72
N VAL A 262 -9.42 28.10 12.25
CA VAL A 262 -10.46 27.42 11.48
C VAL A 262 -11.73 28.25 11.63
N THR A 263 -12.15 28.89 10.54
CA THR A 263 -13.20 29.90 10.57
C THR A 263 -14.23 29.67 9.47
N LEU A 264 -15.51 29.77 9.82
CA LEU A 264 -16.59 29.80 8.85
C LEU A 264 -16.65 31.18 8.20
N THR A 265 -16.76 31.19 6.88
CA THR A 265 -16.74 32.41 6.07
C THR A 265 -17.79 32.36 4.97
N THR A 266 -18.20 33.54 4.50
CA THR A 266 -18.96 33.73 3.27
C THR A 266 -18.52 35.03 2.61
N ASP A 267 -18.35 35.02 1.29
CA ASP A 267 -17.81 36.16 0.52
C ASP A 267 -16.53 36.77 1.13
N GLY A 268 -15.67 35.91 1.69
CA GLY A 268 -14.40 36.30 2.33
C GLY A 268 -14.54 36.92 3.72
N LYS A 269 -15.75 37.09 4.25
CA LYS A 269 -16.02 37.60 5.59
C LYS A 269 -16.31 36.48 6.56
N ASP A 270 -15.90 36.65 7.80
CA ASP A 270 -16.13 35.69 8.87
C ASP A 270 -17.62 35.72 9.28
N VAL A 271 -18.18 34.55 9.53
CA VAL A 271 -19.60 34.35 9.86
C VAL A 271 -19.71 33.92 11.31
N GLU A 272 -20.58 34.61 12.05
CA GLU A 272 -20.90 34.31 13.44
C GLU A 272 -22.34 33.79 13.57
N PRO A 273 -22.68 33.06 14.64
CA PRO A 273 -24.06 32.63 14.88
C PRO A 273 -25.02 33.83 14.94
N GLY A 274 -26.23 33.65 14.38
CA GLY A 274 -27.23 34.70 14.21
C GLY A 274 -27.15 35.43 12.87
N ALA A 275 -26.07 35.25 12.09
CA ALA A 275 -25.98 35.81 10.74
C ALA A 275 -26.96 35.11 9.78
N ASN A 276 -27.63 35.89 8.93
CA ASN A 276 -28.41 35.36 7.82
C ASN A 276 -27.50 35.13 6.61
N VAL A 277 -27.32 33.85 6.27
CA VAL A 277 -26.47 33.33 5.20
C VAL A 277 -27.28 32.54 4.16
N GLY A 278 -28.61 32.67 4.18
CA GLY A 278 -29.51 32.01 3.23
C GLY A 278 -29.14 32.34 1.79
N GLY A 279 -28.96 31.30 0.97
CA GLY A 279 -28.54 31.39 -0.42
C GLY A 279 -27.06 31.69 -0.65
N GLN A 280 -26.26 31.93 0.40
CA GLN A 280 -24.85 32.27 0.27
C GLN A 280 -23.96 31.02 0.31
N GLN A 281 -22.87 30.99 -0.45
CA GLN A 281 -21.93 29.89 -0.38
C GLN A 281 -21.11 30.00 0.91
N LEU A 282 -21.33 29.08 1.85
CA LEU A 282 -20.51 28.95 3.04
C LEU A 282 -19.20 28.23 2.71
N ARG A 283 -18.14 28.66 3.37
CA ARG A 283 -16.78 28.13 3.21
C ARG A 283 -16.08 28.07 4.55
N VAL A 284 -15.24 27.05 4.75
CA VAL A 284 -14.30 27.01 5.87
C VAL A 284 -12.96 27.53 5.40
N ARG A 285 -12.45 28.58 6.06
CA ARG A 285 -11.08 29.07 5.91
C ARG A 285 -10.20 28.42 6.97
N PHE A 286 -9.10 27.83 6.54
CA PHE A 286 -8.06 27.28 7.39
C PHE A 286 -6.77 28.05 7.18
N ASP A 287 -6.35 28.78 8.21
CA ASP A 287 -5.13 29.60 8.20
C ASP A 287 -4.06 28.96 9.07
N ILE A 288 -2.84 28.86 8.54
CA ILE A 288 -1.66 28.41 9.28
C ILE A 288 -0.72 29.60 9.43
N THR A 289 -0.31 29.87 10.66
CA THR A 289 0.72 30.86 10.98
C THR A 289 1.86 30.20 11.73
N ARG A 290 3.07 30.28 11.17
CA ARG A 290 4.28 29.80 11.84
C ARG A 290 4.55 30.62 13.10
N ALA A 291 4.91 29.97 14.20
CA ALA A 291 5.25 30.67 15.44
C ALA A 291 6.59 31.44 15.31
N PRO A 292 6.80 32.56 16.03
CA PRO A 292 8.11 33.21 16.09
C PRO A 292 9.23 32.25 16.49
N ASN A 293 10.45 32.51 16.02
CA ASN A 293 11.68 31.80 16.39
C ASN A 293 11.69 30.27 16.15
N THR A 294 10.66 29.71 15.52
CA THR A 294 10.63 28.31 15.11
C THR A 294 11.72 28.06 14.06
N ALA A 295 12.50 26.98 14.22
CA ALA A 295 13.69 26.73 13.42
C ALA A 295 13.41 26.77 11.90
N GLY A 296 14.31 27.40 11.14
CA GLY A 296 14.20 27.65 9.69
C GLY A 296 13.82 26.43 8.84
N ASN A 297 14.18 25.24 9.30
CA ASN A 297 13.96 23.98 8.60
C ASN A 297 12.54 23.43 8.70
N PHE A 298 11.71 23.95 9.61
CA PHE A 298 10.28 23.68 9.62
C PHE A 298 9.55 24.61 8.66
N PHE A 299 8.48 24.12 8.04
CA PHE A 299 7.61 24.89 7.14
C PHE A 299 8.33 25.43 5.90
N LYS A 300 9.29 24.67 5.35
CA LYS A 300 9.93 25.04 4.08
C LYS A 300 8.91 25.11 2.96
N ALA A 301 9.17 25.94 1.94
CA ALA A 301 8.26 26.14 0.82
C ALA A 301 7.86 24.83 0.10
N ASP A 302 8.80 23.90 -0.08
CA ASP A 302 8.56 22.57 -0.66
C ASP A 302 7.66 21.70 0.24
N GLN A 303 7.92 21.70 1.55
CA GLN A 303 7.09 21.00 2.53
C GLN A 303 5.67 21.58 2.57
N MET A 304 5.54 22.91 2.62
CA MET A 304 4.23 23.55 2.68
C MET A 304 3.44 23.41 1.37
N GLY A 305 4.14 23.29 0.23
CA GLY A 305 3.53 22.92 -1.05
C GLY A 305 3.00 21.48 -1.10
N SER A 306 3.37 20.62 -0.15
CA SER A 306 2.85 19.27 0.00
C SER A 306 1.61 19.19 0.91
N VAL A 307 1.18 20.31 1.49
CA VAL A 307 0.02 20.36 2.39
C VAL A 307 -1.23 20.76 1.61
N PHE A 308 -2.31 20.00 1.79
CA PHE A 308 -3.59 20.26 1.13
C PHE A 308 -4.77 19.75 1.97
N LEU A 309 -5.95 20.30 1.70
CA LEU A 309 -7.21 19.80 2.24
C LEU A 309 -7.93 18.99 1.18
N CYS A 310 -8.53 17.89 1.60
CA CYS A 310 -9.39 17.06 0.76
C CYS A 310 -10.72 16.82 1.48
N PRO A 311 -11.88 17.08 0.86
CA PRO A 311 -13.16 16.69 1.44
C PRO A 311 -13.27 15.16 1.48
N ILE A 312 -13.86 14.65 2.57
CA ILE A 312 -14.00 13.23 2.84
C ILE A 312 -15.41 12.95 3.36
N GLY A 313 -15.85 11.70 3.22
CA GLY A 313 -17.18 11.27 3.63
C GLY A 313 -18.00 10.71 2.49
N GLU A 314 -19.23 10.31 2.82
CA GLU A 314 -20.12 9.64 1.89
C GLU A 314 -20.54 10.59 0.75
N GLY A 315 -20.29 10.19 -0.50
CA GLY A 315 -20.58 11.02 -1.68
C GLY A 315 -19.60 12.18 -1.94
N ALA A 316 -18.58 12.38 -1.10
CA ALA A 316 -17.56 13.40 -1.34
C ALA A 316 -16.68 13.04 -2.55
N LYS A 317 -16.56 13.98 -3.49
CA LYS A 317 -15.56 13.89 -4.57
C LYS A 317 -14.19 14.25 -4.00
N GLU A 318 -13.17 13.54 -4.44
CA GLU A 318 -11.79 13.80 -4.02
C GLU A 318 -11.28 15.06 -4.75
N GLU A 319 -11.48 16.21 -4.12
CA GLU A 319 -11.05 17.52 -4.63
C GLU A 319 -9.90 18.05 -3.79
N ILE A 320 -8.80 18.41 -4.45
CA ILE A 320 -7.57 18.81 -3.76
C ILE A 320 -7.53 20.32 -3.64
N HIS A 321 -7.50 20.82 -2.41
CA HIS A 321 -7.40 22.23 -2.09
C HIS A 321 -6.02 22.53 -1.47
N PRO A 322 -5.02 22.94 -2.27
CA PRO A 322 -3.68 23.23 -1.77
C PRO A 322 -3.68 24.51 -0.92
N LEU A 323 -2.67 24.63 -0.06
CA LEU A 323 -2.40 25.89 0.64
C LEU A 323 -1.99 27.01 -0.33
N ILE A 324 -2.50 28.21 -0.07
CA ILE A 324 -2.13 29.46 -0.71
C ILE A 324 -1.18 30.20 0.23
N VAL A 325 -0.01 30.59 -0.26
CA VAL A 325 0.96 31.39 0.51
C VAL A 325 0.46 32.84 0.59
N THR A 326 0.25 33.35 1.80
CA THR A 326 -0.11 34.76 2.03
C THR A 326 1.07 35.58 2.53
N GLU A 327 2.01 34.95 3.21
CA GLU A 327 3.31 35.52 3.57
C GLU A 327 4.37 34.41 3.52
N ALA A 328 5.43 34.62 2.74
CA ALA A 328 6.47 33.62 2.53
C ALA A 328 7.05 33.11 3.86
N ASP A 329 7.18 31.79 3.98
CA ASP A 329 7.70 31.06 5.15
C ASP A 329 7.01 31.36 6.48
N ARG A 330 5.84 32.01 6.45
CA ARG A 330 5.16 32.54 7.65
C ARG A 330 3.66 32.27 7.70
N ARG A 331 2.91 32.54 6.62
CA ARG A 331 1.45 32.42 6.62
C ARG A 331 0.92 31.75 5.36
N TRP A 332 -0.03 30.85 5.57
CA TRP A 332 -0.73 30.10 4.53
C TRP A 332 -2.22 30.07 4.82
N THR A 333 -3.03 30.01 3.77
CA THR A 333 -4.48 29.90 3.88
C THR A 333 -5.02 28.91 2.86
N VAL A 334 -6.15 28.31 3.15
CA VAL A 334 -6.93 27.52 2.20
C VAL A 334 -8.39 27.67 2.55
N THR A 335 -9.24 27.67 1.53
CA THR A 335 -10.67 27.81 1.71
C THR A 335 -11.39 26.67 1.00
N VAL A 336 -12.27 25.97 1.72
CA VAL A 336 -13.01 24.81 1.22
C VAL A 336 -14.53 25.02 1.34
N PRO A 337 -15.34 24.54 0.38
CA PRO A 337 -16.78 24.76 0.38
C PRO A 337 -17.49 23.95 1.47
N ALA A 338 -18.31 24.62 2.30
CA ALA A 338 -19.04 24.02 3.42
C ALA A 338 -20.57 23.90 3.19
N GLY A 339 -21.00 24.07 1.94
CA GLY A 339 -22.39 24.02 1.52
C GLY A 339 -23.04 25.39 1.34
N GLN A 340 -24.24 25.41 0.76
CA GLN A 340 -25.01 26.61 0.47
C GLN A 340 -26.42 26.40 1.04
N PRO A 341 -26.78 27.04 2.16
CA PRO A 341 -28.07 26.83 2.79
C PRO A 341 -29.19 27.51 1.99
N SER A 342 -30.37 26.88 1.95
CA SER A 342 -31.64 27.54 1.56
C SER A 342 -31.97 28.72 2.49
N ALA A 343 -32.72 29.69 1.96
CA ALA A 343 -33.24 30.83 2.71
C ALA A 343 -34.42 30.48 3.63
N THR A 344 -35.02 29.31 3.48
CA THR A 344 -36.19 28.87 4.26
C THR A 344 -36.02 27.45 4.79
N GLY A 345 -36.60 27.20 5.96
CA GLY A 345 -36.63 25.90 6.62
C GLY A 345 -35.37 25.58 7.43
N TYR A 346 -35.47 24.50 8.19
CA TYR A 346 -34.35 23.95 8.93
C TYR A 346 -33.42 23.14 8.02
N GLN A 347 -32.12 23.34 8.15
CA GLN A 347 -31.09 22.58 7.46
C GLN A 347 -29.94 22.21 8.38
N ARG A 348 -29.43 21.00 8.21
CA ARG A 348 -28.21 20.54 8.84
C ARG A 348 -27.20 20.19 7.76
N LEU A 349 -26.18 21.03 7.61
CA LEU A 349 -25.07 20.79 6.68
C LEU A 349 -23.94 20.11 7.45
N THR A 350 -23.39 19.03 6.91
CA THR A 350 -22.27 18.32 7.53
C THR A 350 -21.19 18.11 6.49
N SER A 351 -19.96 18.44 6.85
CA SER A 351 -18.80 18.31 5.97
C SER A 351 -17.57 17.97 6.78
N VAL A 352 -16.69 17.16 6.21
CA VAL A 352 -15.43 16.75 6.82
C VAL A 352 -14.32 16.91 5.79
N TRP A 353 -13.17 17.42 6.22
CA TRP A 353 -11.98 17.54 5.40
C TRP A 353 -10.78 16.91 6.10
N ALA A 354 -9.98 16.16 5.35
CA ALA A 354 -8.67 15.70 5.77
C ALA A 354 -7.63 16.77 5.44
N VAL A 355 -6.86 17.19 6.44
CA VAL A 355 -5.62 17.98 6.26
C VAL A 355 -4.49 17.01 6.04
N CYS A 356 -3.96 16.99 4.82
CA CYS A 356 -3.03 15.99 4.33
C CYS A 356 -1.64 16.59 4.11
N VAL A 357 -0.60 15.78 4.32
CA VAL A 357 0.79 16.09 3.95
C VAL A 357 1.27 14.99 3.01
N GLY A 358 1.59 15.34 1.77
CA GLY A 358 2.00 14.38 0.74
C GLY A 358 1.95 14.96 -0.65
N ASN A 359 1.84 14.10 -1.67
CA ASN A 359 1.80 14.57 -3.05
C ASN A 359 0.36 14.94 -3.46
N PRO A 360 0.05 16.23 -3.72
CA PRO A 360 -1.30 16.63 -4.10
C PRO A 360 -1.79 15.99 -5.41
N LYS A 361 -0.87 15.55 -6.29
CA LYS A 361 -1.21 14.92 -7.58
C LYS A 361 -1.74 13.49 -7.43
N THR A 362 -1.36 12.82 -6.36
CA THR A 362 -1.80 11.44 -6.06
C THR A 362 -3.00 11.41 -5.11
N GLY A 363 -3.48 12.58 -4.69
CA GLY A 363 -4.61 12.70 -3.77
C GLY A 363 -4.34 12.05 -2.42
N LEU A 364 -5.39 11.46 -1.84
CA LEU A 364 -5.32 10.77 -0.55
C LEU A 364 -4.36 9.57 -0.59
N ALA A 365 -4.29 8.84 -1.70
CA ALA A 365 -3.48 7.63 -1.84
C ALA A 365 -1.96 7.83 -1.72
N GLY A 366 -1.49 9.09 -1.79
CA GLY A 366 -0.08 9.43 -1.63
C GLY A 366 0.16 10.46 -0.53
N ALA A 367 -0.72 10.53 0.46
CA ALA A 367 -0.62 11.51 1.54
C ALA A 367 -0.98 10.95 2.91
N ASN A 368 -0.29 11.45 3.93
CA ASN A 368 -0.64 11.16 5.31
C ASN A 368 -1.67 12.17 5.80
N VAL A 369 -2.72 11.69 6.47
CA VAL A 369 -3.68 12.59 7.12
C VAL A 369 -3.16 12.97 8.49
N HIS A 370 -2.99 14.27 8.71
CA HIS A 370 -2.51 14.81 9.97
C HIS A 370 -3.65 15.27 10.87
N TYR A 371 -4.70 15.86 10.27
CA TYR A 371 -5.86 16.38 11.00
C TYR A 371 -7.15 16.15 10.24
N TYR A 372 -8.26 16.10 10.97
CA TYR A 372 -9.59 16.29 10.39
C TYR A 372 -10.15 17.62 10.82
N ILE A 373 -10.87 18.29 9.91
CA ILE A 373 -11.72 19.43 10.20
C ILE A 373 -13.16 18.98 9.93
N GLN A 374 -14.06 19.19 10.88
CA GLN A 374 -15.47 18.89 10.72
C GLN A 374 -16.30 20.17 10.92
N ALA A 375 -17.22 20.41 10.00
CA ALA A 375 -18.29 21.38 10.14
C ALA A 375 -19.63 20.65 10.29
N VAL A 376 -20.39 20.99 11.32
CA VAL A 376 -21.80 20.64 11.48
C VAL A 376 -22.57 21.94 11.67
N LEU A 377 -23.17 22.44 10.59
CA LEU A 377 -23.84 23.74 10.57
C LEU A 377 -25.35 23.53 10.65
N HIS A 378 -25.97 24.16 11.63
CA HIS A 378 -27.40 24.14 11.86
C HIS A 378 -27.97 25.49 11.44
N LEU A 379 -28.96 25.49 10.55
CA LEU A 379 -29.58 26.71 10.06
C LEU A 379 -31.10 26.63 10.15
N GLN A 380 -31.72 27.75 10.51
CA GLN A 380 -33.18 27.95 10.46
C GLN A 380 -33.46 29.18 9.62
N ASP A 381 -34.18 29.02 8.51
CA ASP A 381 -34.57 30.14 7.63
C ASP A 381 -33.37 31.01 7.19
N GLY A 382 -32.28 30.33 6.82
CA GLY A 382 -31.02 30.97 6.42
C GLY A 382 -30.18 31.54 7.57
N ILE A 383 -30.69 31.55 8.82
CA ILE A 383 -29.95 32.03 10.00
C ILE A 383 -29.08 30.90 10.55
N LEU A 384 -27.79 31.16 10.73
CA LEU A 384 -26.85 30.22 11.36
C LEU A 384 -27.12 30.13 12.87
N LEU A 385 -27.37 28.93 13.38
CA LEU A 385 -27.73 28.72 14.78
C LEU A 385 -26.49 28.54 15.69
N PRO A 386 -26.56 28.92 16.98
CA PRO A 386 -25.44 28.84 17.93
C PRO A 386 -24.90 27.42 18.18
N GLU A 387 -25.72 26.39 18.00
CA GLU A 387 -25.30 24.99 18.07
C GLU A 387 -24.48 24.52 16.87
N SER A 388 -24.28 25.38 15.86
CA SER A 388 -23.38 25.10 14.74
C SER A 388 -21.96 24.95 15.23
N THR A 389 -21.31 23.87 14.81
CA THR A 389 -19.96 23.54 15.21
C THR A 389 -18.99 23.48 14.06
N LEU A 390 -17.80 23.99 14.30
CA LEU A 390 -16.63 23.81 13.46
C LEU A 390 -15.50 23.42 14.40
N TRP A 391 -14.81 22.32 14.12
CA TRP A 391 -13.71 21.89 14.97
C TRP A 391 -12.67 21.10 14.20
N MET A 392 -11.48 21.04 14.76
CA MET A 392 -10.32 20.35 14.19
C MET A 392 -9.78 19.37 15.22
N ILE A 393 -9.40 18.17 14.78
CA ILE A 393 -8.65 17.24 15.61
C ILE A 393 -7.42 16.69 14.91
N PRO A 394 -6.39 16.34 15.69
CA PRO A 394 -5.26 15.59 15.17
C PRO A 394 -5.56 14.11 15.09
N VAL A 395 -5.12 13.50 13.98
CA VAL A 395 -5.20 12.06 13.71
C VAL A 395 -3.88 11.47 13.26
N TYR A 396 -2.83 12.29 13.24
CA TYR A 396 -1.48 11.90 12.87
C TYR A 396 -0.98 10.75 13.76
N PRO A 397 -0.63 9.57 13.22
CA PRO A 397 -0.25 8.41 14.01
C PRO A 397 1.16 8.59 14.61
N SER A 398 1.26 9.41 15.65
CA SER A 398 2.48 9.65 16.42
C SER A 398 2.35 9.06 17.82
N PRO A 399 3.40 8.43 18.37
CA PRO A 399 3.46 8.03 19.77
C PRO A 399 3.11 9.18 20.73
N ILE A 400 3.30 10.42 20.30
CA ILE A 400 2.99 11.63 21.08
C ILE A 400 1.49 11.79 21.29
N LEU A 401 0.65 11.49 20.29
CA LEU A 401 -0.82 11.60 20.39
C LEU A 401 -1.43 10.56 21.34
N HIS A 402 -0.72 9.49 21.63
CA HIS A 402 -1.15 8.43 22.54
C HIS A 402 -0.36 8.44 23.87
N GLY A 403 0.54 9.40 24.04
CA GLY A 403 1.34 9.59 25.25
C GLY A 403 0.72 10.60 26.21
N PRO A 404 1.21 10.67 27.47
CA PRO A 404 0.73 11.61 28.49
C PRO A 404 0.96 13.10 28.15
N GLN A 405 1.56 13.38 26.99
CA GLN A 405 1.97 14.71 26.51
C GLN A 405 1.12 15.18 25.31
N ALA A 406 0.18 14.36 24.83
CA ALA A 406 -0.75 14.71 23.75
C ALA A 406 -1.61 15.92 24.13
N ASP A 407 -2.09 15.91 25.38
CA ASP A 407 -3.08 16.85 25.89
C ASP A 407 -2.42 18.17 26.30
N GLY A 408 -2.78 19.26 25.63
CA GLY A 408 -2.41 20.63 26.00
C GLY A 408 -0.97 21.06 25.66
N GLN A 409 -0.08 20.12 25.31
CA GLN A 409 1.32 20.43 24.95
C GLN A 409 1.63 20.23 23.47
N TRP A 410 0.90 19.34 22.78
CA TRP A 410 1.13 19.06 21.37
C TRP A 410 0.03 19.64 20.47
N PHE A 411 -1.23 19.53 20.88
CA PHE A 411 -2.35 20.21 20.24
C PHE A 411 -3.28 20.75 21.32
N SER A 412 -3.60 22.05 21.24
CA SER A 412 -4.28 22.75 22.32
C SER A 412 -5.12 23.91 21.80
N ASP A 413 -6.26 24.17 22.41
CA ASP A 413 -7.03 25.41 22.24
C ASP A 413 -6.49 26.54 23.14
N GLN A 414 -5.69 26.19 24.15
CA GLN A 414 -4.96 27.12 25.00
C GLN A 414 -3.57 27.43 24.43
N PRO A 415 -3.08 28.67 24.55
CA PRO A 415 -1.76 29.06 24.06
C PRO A 415 -0.62 28.17 24.59
N ILE A 416 0.19 27.65 23.68
CA ILE A 416 1.44 26.94 23.99
C ILE A 416 2.59 27.98 24.06
N PRO A 417 3.57 27.84 24.97
CA PRO A 417 4.69 28.77 25.09
C PRO A 417 5.43 29.01 23.77
N GLU A 418 5.80 30.27 23.51
CA GLU A 418 6.58 30.65 22.34
C GLU A 418 8.07 30.62 22.66
N ILE A 419 8.90 30.31 21.66
CA ILE A 419 10.36 30.34 21.84
C ILE A 419 10.81 31.80 21.92
N PRO A 420 11.50 32.23 22.99
CA PRO A 420 12.08 33.56 23.07
C PRO A 420 13.22 33.74 22.06
N ASP A 421 13.50 34.99 21.69
CA ASP A 421 14.60 35.31 20.78
C ASP A 421 15.93 34.73 21.27
N GLY A 422 16.69 34.14 20.35
CA GLY A 422 18.00 33.56 20.61
C GLY A 422 18.03 32.26 21.43
N LYS A 423 16.87 31.68 21.80
CA LYS A 423 16.81 30.46 22.64
C LYS A 423 16.46 29.17 21.91
N ASN A 424 16.36 29.17 20.58
CA ASN A 424 16.04 27.94 19.85
C ASN A 424 17.29 27.08 19.63
N ALA A 425 17.12 25.75 19.68
CA ALA A 425 18.16 24.82 19.28
C ALA A 425 18.42 24.95 17.77
N THR A 426 19.68 24.90 17.38
CA THR A 426 20.12 24.88 15.97
C THR A 426 20.53 23.49 15.51
N ASP A 427 20.73 22.56 16.45
CA ASP A 427 21.10 21.17 16.18
C ASP A 427 19.96 20.45 15.44
N PRO A 428 20.17 20.01 14.18
CA PRO A 428 19.15 19.29 13.41
C PRO A 428 18.65 18.03 14.10
N LYS A 429 19.50 17.33 14.87
CA LYS A 429 19.14 16.08 15.55
C LYS A 429 18.16 16.33 16.70
N LEU A 430 18.33 17.42 17.44
CA LEU A 430 17.39 17.80 18.51
C LEU A 430 16.04 18.26 17.95
N LEU A 431 16.02 18.73 16.71
CA LEU A 431 14.82 19.20 16.02
C LEU A 431 14.12 18.10 15.20
N GLY A 432 14.60 16.85 15.26
CA GLY A 432 14.00 15.72 14.51
C GLY A 432 14.23 15.81 13.01
N LEU A 433 15.22 16.59 12.57
CA LEU A 433 15.53 16.77 11.16
C LEU A 433 16.51 15.68 10.70
N PRO A 434 16.33 15.13 9.48
CA PRO A 434 17.27 14.17 8.93
C PRO A 434 18.66 14.79 8.81
N GLU A 435 19.70 14.02 9.12
CA GLU A 435 21.09 14.46 8.94
C GLU A 435 21.29 14.90 7.49
N ALA A 436 21.78 16.12 7.30
CA ALA A 436 22.13 16.60 5.97
C ALA A 436 23.18 15.64 5.41
N LYS A 437 22.83 14.89 4.36
CA LYS A 437 23.81 14.08 3.63
C LYS A 437 24.93 15.03 3.21
N GLY A 438 26.11 14.85 3.80
CA GLY A 438 27.29 15.64 3.50
C GLY A 438 27.49 15.67 1.98
N LYS A 439 27.65 16.88 1.45
CA LYS A 439 27.97 17.10 0.04
C LYS A 439 29.32 16.51 -0.33
#